data_AF-A0A7V5TQM2-F1
#
_entry.id   AF-A0A7V5TQM2-F1
#
_cell.length_a   1.000
_cell.length_b   1.000
_cell.length_c   1.000
_cell.angle_alpha   90.00
_cell.angle_beta   90.00
_cell.angle_gamma   90.00
#
_symmetry.space_group_name_H-M   'P 1'
#
loop_
_entity.id
_entity.type
_entity.pdbx_description
1 polymer ?
#
loop_
_entity_poly.entity_id
_entity_poly.type
_entity_poly.pdbx_seq_one_letter_code
_entity_poly.pdbx_strand_id
1 'polypeptide(L)'
;MSTPIDKKTLEHLAELSRIELDKESEEKLLKDLQKILTYFEELKGLDTENIEPMAGGTIEKNVFREDALTQINADNTQINADNISENQRKNLRKSAIVEQFPEEENGFLKVPAVFE
;
A
#
# COMPACT_ATOMS: atom_id res chain seq x y z
N MET A 1 4.83 31.51 3.92
CA MET A 1 3.38 31.22 4.04
C MET A 1 3.09 29.98 3.23
N SER A 2 2.27 29.06 3.75
CA SER A 2 1.85 27.88 3.00
C SER A 2 1.04 28.35 1.78
N THR A 3 1.44 27.93 0.58
CA THR A 3 0.68 28.24 -0.63
C THR A 3 -0.66 27.52 -0.50
N PRO A 4 -1.80 28.22 -0.52
CA PRO A 4 -3.09 27.57 -0.43
C PRO A 4 -3.22 26.57 -1.58
N ILE A 5 -3.61 25.33 -1.26
CA ILE A 5 -3.82 24.29 -2.25
C ILE A 5 -4.94 24.71 -3.20
N ASP A 6 -4.70 24.54 -4.49
CA ASP A 6 -5.64 24.85 -5.55
C ASP A 6 -6.19 23.58 -6.21
N LYS A 7 -7.16 23.77 -7.11
CA LYS A 7 -7.82 22.69 -7.82
C LYS A 7 -6.83 21.82 -8.59
N LYS A 8 -5.89 22.45 -9.31
CA LYS A 8 -4.88 21.75 -10.11
C LYS A 8 -3.99 20.85 -9.25
N THR A 9 -3.61 21.33 -8.06
CA THR A 9 -2.82 20.53 -7.12
C THR A 9 -3.63 19.37 -6.56
N LEU A 10 -4.93 19.57 -6.29
CA LEU A 10 -5.82 18.49 -5.85
C LEU A 10 -5.98 17.41 -6.93
N GLU A 11 -6.20 17.80 -8.19
CA GLU A 11 -6.27 16.89 -9.35
C GLU A 11 -4.98 16.07 -9.48
N HIS A 12 -3.82 16.72 -9.32
CA HIS A 12 -2.52 16.03 -9.37
C HIS A 12 -2.35 15.02 -8.23
N LEU A 13 -2.74 15.37 -7.00
CA LEU A 13 -2.69 14.46 -5.87
C LEU A 13 -3.66 13.28 -6.03
N ALA A 14 -4.84 13.53 -6.61
CA ALA A 14 -5.81 12.49 -6.90
C ALA A 14 -5.26 11.50 -7.93
N GLU A 15 -4.58 11.98 -8.97
CA GLU A 15 -3.90 11.14 -9.96
C GLU A 15 -2.81 10.27 -9.33
N LEU A 16 -1.95 10.86 -8.49
CA LEU A 16 -0.90 10.12 -7.76
C LEU A 16 -1.48 9.05 -6.83
N SER A 17 -2.64 9.34 -6.23
CA SER A 17 -3.32 8.44 -5.30
C SER A 17 -4.26 7.45 -6.00
N ARG A 18 -4.40 7.52 -7.32
CA ARG A 18 -5.36 6.73 -8.12
C ARG A 18 -6.81 6.87 -7.64
N ILE A 19 -7.19 8.08 -7.24
CA ILE A 19 -8.56 8.42 -6.82
C ILE A 19 -9.23 9.22 -7.94
N GLU A 20 -10.34 8.70 -8.45
CA GLU A 20 -11.20 9.45 -9.37
C GLU A 20 -12.11 10.39 -8.57
N LEU A 21 -12.19 11.66 -8.97
CA LEU A 21 -13.00 12.68 -8.31
C LEU A 21 -14.04 13.23 -9.29
N ASP A 22 -15.30 13.19 -8.89
CA ASP A 22 -16.34 13.98 -9.52
C ASP A 22 -16.26 15.46 -9.06
N LYS A 23 -16.96 16.36 -9.76
CA LYS A 23 -16.91 17.80 -9.50
C LYS A 23 -17.40 18.19 -8.10
N GLU A 24 -18.42 17.51 -7.58
CA GLU A 24 -18.98 17.83 -6.25
C GLU A 24 -18.00 17.39 -5.15
N SER A 25 -17.49 16.17 -5.27
CA SER A 25 -16.48 15.58 -4.39
C SER A 25 -15.19 16.42 -4.37
N GLU A 26 -14.77 16.91 -5.53
CA GLU A 26 -13.58 17.75 -5.69
C GLU A 26 -13.72 19.10 -4.95
N GLU A 27 -14.83 19.81 -5.14
CA GLU A 27 -15.06 21.09 -4.45
C GLU A 27 -15.12 20.94 -2.93
N LYS A 28 -15.73 19.84 -2.46
CA LYS A 28 -15.81 19.53 -1.03
C LYS A 28 -14.43 19.18 -0.48
N LEU A 29 -13.70 18.29 -1.15
CA LEU A 29 -12.40 17.81 -0.72
C LEU A 29 -11.36 18.95 -0.70
N LEU A 30 -11.42 19.87 -1.67
CA LEU A 30 -10.56 21.06 -1.67
C LEU A 30 -10.75 21.90 -0.40
N LYS A 31 -12.00 22.17 -0.01
CA LYS A 31 -12.32 22.94 1.20
C LYS A 31 -11.86 22.22 2.46
N ASP A 32 -12.08 20.91 2.53
CA ASP A 32 -11.71 20.14 3.71
C ASP A 32 -10.19 19.99 3.85
N LEU A 33 -9.48 19.77 2.73
CA LEU A 33 -8.01 19.70 2.73
C LEU A 33 -7.37 21.05 3.11
N GLN A 34 -7.94 22.17 2.64
CA GLN A 34 -7.50 23.49 3.07
C GLN A 34 -7.65 23.69 4.59
N LYS A 35 -8.75 23.23 5.20
CA LYS A 35 -8.94 23.29 6.65
C LYS A 35 -7.92 22.41 7.39
N ILE A 36 -7.68 21.18 6.92
CA ILE A 36 -6.72 20.25 7.53
C ILE A 36 -5.31 20.84 7.49
N LEU A 37 -4.88 21.36 6.34
CA LEU A 37 -3.56 21.98 6.20
C LEU A 37 -3.44 23.24 7.06
N THR A 38 -4.50 24.05 7.15
CA THR A 38 -4.54 25.22 8.04
C THR A 38 -4.38 24.81 9.50
N TYR A 39 -5.01 23.71 9.92
CA TYR A 39 -4.86 23.18 11.26
C TYR A 39 -3.41 22.74 11.55
N PHE A 40 -2.74 22.09 10.59
CA PHE A 40 -1.33 21.70 10.76
C PHE A 40 -0.34 22.87 10.83
N GLU A 41 -0.72 24.10 10.44
CA GLU A 41 0.12 25.28 10.63
C GLU A 41 0.42 25.54 12.12
N GLU A 42 -0.42 25.04 13.06
CA GLU A 42 -0.17 25.11 14.50
C GLU A 42 1.19 24.48 14.88
N LEU A 43 1.62 23.44 14.15
CA LEU A 43 2.89 22.76 14.40
C LEU A 43 4.12 23.64 14.12
N LYS A 44 3.99 24.68 13.29
CA LYS A 44 5.09 25.62 13.01
C LYS A 44 5.41 26.53 14.19
N GLY A 45 4.53 26.59 15.20
CA GLY A 45 4.78 27.32 16.44
C GLY A 45 5.74 26.60 17.41
N LEU A 46 6.17 25.38 17.09
CA LEU A 46 7.06 24.58 17.91
C LEU A 46 8.49 24.59 17.34
N ASP A 47 9.48 24.80 18.21
CA ASP A 47 10.90 24.69 17.85
C ASP A 47 11.32 23.21 17.80
N THR A 48 11.88 22.80 16.66
CA THR A 48 12.35 21.43 16.41
C THR A 48 13.80 21.39 15.87
N GLU A 49 14.56 22.50 15.91
CA GLU A 49 15.89 22.60 15.27
C GLU A 49 16.88 21.51 15.72
N ASN A 50 16.79 21.07 16.97
CA ASN A 50 17.71 20.09 17.57
C ASN A 50 17.01 18.81 18.02
N ILE A 51 15.83 18.51 17.47
CA ILE A 51 15.05 17.31 17.79
C ILE A 51 15.14 16.33 16.61
N GLU A 52 15.64 15.12 16.87
CA GLU A 52 15.69 14.07 15.85
C GLU A 52 14.27 13.58 15.49
N PRO A 53 13.95 13.40 14.19
CA PRO A 53 12.68 12.81 13.78
C PRO A 53 12.53 11.37 14.27
N MET A 54 11.33 11.01 14.74
CA MET A 54 11.02 9.63 15.12
C MET A 54 10.54 8.83 13.90
N ALA A 55 11.34 7.87 13.42
CA ALA A 55 11.02 7.04 12.26
C ALA A 55 10.22 5.75 12.59
N GLY A 56 10.13 5.36 13.87
CA GLY A 56 9.42 4.17 14.31
C GLY A 56 9.30 4.08 15.84
N GLY A 57 8.50 3.12 16.33
CA GLY A 57 8.24 2.93 17.77
C GLY A 57 9.03 1.78 18.42
N THR A 58 9.99 1.20 17.71
CA THR A 58 10.75 0.02 18.15
C THR A 58 12.24 0.21 17.91
N ILE A 59 13.05 -0.67 18.51
CA ILE A 59 14.51 -0.64 18.43
C ILE A 59 14.97 -0.70 16.97
N GLU A 60 15.80 0.26 16.56
CA GLU A 60 16.47 0.27 15.25
C GLU A 60 17.53 -0.83 15.19
N LYS A 61 17.12 -2.02 14.76
CA LYS A 61 18.01 -3.13 14.47
C LYS A 61 17.59 -3.78 13.16
N ASN A 62 18.58 -4.24 12.40
CA ASN A 62 18.31 -5.01 11.19
C ASN A 62 17.65 -6.34 11.57
N VAL A 63 16.46 -6.60 11.01
CA VAL A 63 15.76 -7.88 11.13
C VAL A 63 15.91 -8.62 9.81
N PHE A 64 16.78 -9.61 9.79
CA PHE A 64 17.04 -10.41 8.59
C PHE A 64 16.14 -11.66 8.55
N ARG A 65 15.73 -12.04 7.35
CA ARG A 65 15.09 -13.33 7.07
C ARG A 65 16.19 -14.33 6.68
N GLU A 66 16.15 -15.53 7.24
CA GLU A 66 17.01 -16.65 6.81
C GLU A 66 16.80 -16.98 5.33
N ASP A 67 17.88 -17.26 4.59
CA ASP A 67 17.80 -17.65 3.19
C ASP A 67 17.48 -19.14 3.01
N ALA A 68 16.32 -19.55 3.50
CA ALA A 68 15.82 -20.92 3.44
C ALA A 68 14.52 -21.01 2.63
N LEU A 69 14.30 -22.16 1.99
CA LEU A 69 13.03 -22.45 1.32
C LEU A 69 11.93 -22.72 2.35
N THR A 70 10.92 -21.85 2.39
CA THR A 70 9.71 -22.09 3.16
C THR A 70 8.61 -22.60 2.24
N GLN A 71 8.04 -23.77 2.54
CA GLN A 71 6.80 -24.20 1.90
C GLN A 71 5.63 -23.75 2.78
N ILE A 72 4.49 -23.50 2.16
CA ILE A 72 3.22 -23.17 2.81
C ILE A 72 2.21 -24.25 2.37
N ASN A 73 1.57 -24.90 3.34
CA ASN A 73 0.47 -25.85 3.11
C ASN A 73 -0.82 -25.12 2.71
N ALA A 74 -1.81 -25.86 2.23
CA ALA A 74 -3.13 -25.33 1.88
C ALA A 74 -3.82 -24.56 3.02
N ASP A 75 -3.48 -24.88 4.27
CA ASP A 75 -4.00 -24.24 5.47
C ASP A 75 -3.13 -23.05 5.94
N ASN A 76 -2.31 -22.48 5.05
CA ASN A 76 -1.40 -21.35 5.33
C ASN A 76 -0.37 -21.58 6.46
N THR A 77 -0.10 -22.84 6.82
CA THR A 77 0.95 -23.21 7.77
C THR A 77 2.30 -23.32 7.07
N GLN A 78 3.33 -22.67 7.64
CA GLN A 78 4.71 -22.76 7.16
C GLN A 78 5.29 -24.13 7.52
N ILE A 79 5.91 -24.77 6.53
CA ILE A 79 6.59 -26.05 6.62
C ILE A 79 8.02 -25.85 6.08
N ASN A 80 9.01 -26.26 6.87
CA ASN A 80 10.40 -26.29 6.40
C ASN A 80 10.53 -27.30 5.26
N ALA A 81 11.10 -26.88 4.14
CA ALA A 81 11.09 -27.60 2.86
C ALA A 81 11.85 -28.95 2.85
N ASP A 82 12.53 -29.31 3.94
CA ASP A 82 13.42 -30.47 3.99
C ASP A 82 12.70 -31.83 4.09
N ASN A 83 11.37 -31.86 4.31
CA ASN A 83 10.64 -33.11 4.58
C ASN A 83 9.34 -33.33 3.76
N ILE A 84 9.30 -33.01 2.46
CA ILE A 84 8.07 -33.22 1.65
C ILE A 84 8.33 -33.83 0.27
N SER A 85 7.69 -34.97 0.05
CA SER A 85 7.56 -35.74 -1.21
C SER A 85 7.03 -34.87 -2.36
N GLU A 86 7.65 -34.97 -3.54
CA GLU A 86 7.38 -34.14 -4.71
C GLU A 86 5.91 -34.13 -5.19
N ASN A 87 5.14 -35.18 -4.89
CA ASN A 87 3.77 -35.34 -5.37
C ASN A 87 2.73 -34.46 -4.66
N GLN A 88 3.02 -33.90 -3.48
CA GLN A 88 2.11 -32.98 -2.77
C GLN A 88 2.30 -31.51 -3.18
N ARG A 89 3.35 -31.19 -3.95
CA ARG A 89 3.79 -29.82 -4.26
C ARG A 89 2.88 -29.04 -5.21
N LYS A 90 2.05 -29.70 -6.02
CA LYS A 90 1.54 -29.11 -7.28
C LYS A 90 0.07 -28.66 -7.28
N ASN A 91 -0.78 -29.14 -6.36
CA ASN A 91 -2.24 -29.07 -6.57
C ASN A 91 -3.05 -28.14 -5.66
N LEU A 92 -2.48 -27.46 -4.65
CA LEU A 92 -3.30 -26.65 -3.70
C LEU A 92 -3.04 -25.14 -3.70
N ARG A 93 -2.00 -24.63 -4.39
CA ARG A 93 -1.66 -23.19 -4.33
C ARG A 93 -2.30 -22.33 -5.42
N LYS A 94 -2.65 -22.90 -6.57
CA LYS A 94 -3.14 -22.11 -7.72
C LYS A 94 -4.63 -21.82 -7.64
N SER A 95 -5.45 -22.63 -6.96
CA SER A 95 -6.91 -22.41 -6.92
C SER A 95 -7.29 -21.31 -5.92
N ALA A 96 -6.85 -21.38 -4.66
CA ALA A 96 -7.33 -20.48 -3.61
C ALA A 96 -6.97 -18.99 -3.79
N ILE A 97 -5.85 -18.67 -4.43
CA ILE A 97 -5.46 -17.27 -4.69
C ILE A 97 -6.22 -16.75 -5.92
N VAL A 98 -6.34 -17.57 -6.96
CA VAL A 98 -6.94 -17.14 -8.24
C VAL A 98 -8.45 -16.99 -8.07
N GLU A 99 -9.09 -17.81 -7.25
CA GLU A 99 -10.49 -17.68 -6.81
C GLU A 99 -10.81 -16.33 -6.12
N GLN A 100 -9.80 -15.62 -5.59
CA GLN A 100 -9.98 -14.29 -4.98
C GLN A 100 -9.87 -13.15 -5.98
N PHE A 101 -9.48 -13.42 -7.22
CA PHE A 101 -9.36 -12.38 -8.23
C PHE A 101 -10.74 -11.89 -8.68
N PRO A 102 -10.93 -10.58 -8.87
CA PRO A 102 -12.17 -10.04 -9.43
C PRO A 102 -12.48 -10.60 -10.82
N GLU A 103 -11.45 -10.75 -11.66
CA GLU A 103 -11.51 -11.40 -12.96
C GLU A 103 -10.27 -12.28 -13.17
N GLU A 104 -10.47 -13.48 -13.73
CA GLU A 104 -9.39 -14.42 -14.03
C GLU A 104 -9.47 -14.94 -15.47
N GLU A 105 -8.31 -15.24 -16.05
CA GLU A 105 -8.22 -15.91 -17.35
C GLU A 105 -7.00 -16.84 -17.37
N ASN A 106 -7.21 -18.10 -17.74
CA ASN A 106 -6.15 -19.12 -17.83
C ASN A 106 -5.30 -19.27 -16.55
N GLY A 107 -5.90 -18.98 -15.38
CA GLY A 107 -5.25 -19.05 -14.06
C GLY A 107 -4.31 -17.88 -13.77
N PHE A 108 -4.57 -16.71 -14.36
CA PHE A 108 -3.93 -15.43 -14.08
C PHE A 108 -4.98 -14.37 -13.75
N LEU A 109 -4.58 -13.36 -12.98
CA LEU A 109 -5.39 -12.14 -12.79
C LEU A 109 -5.56 -11.46 -14.14
N LYS A 110 -6.80 -11.24 -14.52
CA LYS A 110 -7.14 -10.51 -15.74
C LYS A 110 -7.26 -9.02 -15.42
N VAL A 111 -6.55 -8.20 -16.19
CA VAL A 111 -6.60 -6.73 -16.09
C VAL A 111 -6.80 -6.12 -17.47
N PRO A 112 -7.35 -4.90 -17.56
CA PRO A 112 -7.34 -4.14 -18.81
C PRO A 112 -5.92 -4.01 -19.35
N ALA A 113 -5.78 -4.06 -20.67
CA ALA A 113 -4.47 -3.93 -21.31
C ALA A 113 -3.86 -2.57 -20.97
N VAL A 114 -2.60 -2.59 -20.54
CA VAL A 114 -1.81 -1.38 -20.26
C VAL A 114 -1.23 -0.92 -21.59
N PHE A 115 -1.73 0.21 -22.09
CA PHE A 115 -1.16 0.88 -23.26
C PHE A 115 -0.46 2.16 -22.81
N GLU A 116 0.69 2.45 -23.41
CA GLU A 116 1.42 3.72 -23.27
C GLU A 116 0.81 4.83 -24.13
#